data_AF-A0A6N3FQ26-F1
#
_entry.id   AF-A0A6N3FQ26-F1
#
_cell.length_a   1.000
_cell.length_b   1.000
_cell.length_c   1.000
_cell.angle_alpha   90.00
_cell.angle_beta   90.00
_cell.angle_gamma   90.00
#
_symmetry.space_group_name_H-M   'P 1'
#
loop_
_entity.id
_entity.type
_entity.pdbx_description
1 polymer ?
#
loop_
_entity_poly.entity_id
_entity_poly.type
_entity_poly.pdbx_seq_one_letter_code
_entity_poly.pdbx_strand_id
1 'polypeptide(L)'
;MEQKIDKEVFDKFFTESYCPVDYTMVKEEFEQIASVGNDIFTGSYEARNLNRENFILYLTSEAYCDFEAAVQEAMDDLNPEILDAVMDVTENTPDGDEITEKYWDTQRTLLKEFLEQLYDEVISTWR
;
A
#
# COMPACT_ATOMS: atom_id res chain seq x y z
N MET A 1 9.28 -4.16 34.13
CA MET A 1 8.55 -5.22 33.42
C MET A 1 8.26 -4.62 32.06
N GLU A 2 8.94 -5.09 31.02
CA GLU A 2 8.57 -4.77 29.64
C GLU A 2 7.14 -5.25 29.45
N GLN A 3 6.22 -4.34 29.15
CA GLN A 3 4.90 -4.74 28.68
C GLN A 3 5.14 -5.28 27.27
N LYS A 4 5.09 -6.60 27.11
CA LYS A 4 4.98 -7.18 25.78
C LYS A 4 3.67 -6.71 25.18
N ILE A 5 3.74 -5.96 24.09
CA ILE A 5 2.56 -5.65 23.28
C ILE A 5 2.15 -6.96 22.62
N ASP A 6 0.91 -7.38 22.82
CA ASP A 6 0.32 -8.50 22.10
C ASP A 6 -0.55 -8.00 20.92
N LYS A 7 -0.93 -8.92 20.05
CA LYS A 7 -1.74 -8.63 18.85
C LYS A 7 -3.06 -7.94 19.19
N GLU A 8 -3.74 -8.33 20.25
CA GLU A 8 -5.04 -7.74 20.62
C GLU A 8 -4.89 -6.28 21.05
N VAL A 9 -3.83 -5.97 21.81
CA VAL A 9 -3.51 -4.60 22.22
C VAL A 9 -3.16 -3.74 21.01
N PHE A 10 -2.29 -4.23 20.11
CA PHE A 10 -1.94 -3.51 18.89
C PHE A 10 -3.16 -3.29 17.99
N ASP A 11 -3.97 -4.32 17.75
CA ASP A 11 -5.14 -4.24 16.87
C ASP A 11 -6.18 -3.24 17.37
N LYS A 12 -6.35 -3.16 18.70
CA LYS A 12 -7.22 -2.19 19.33
C LYS A 12 -6.67 -0.77 19.17
N PHE A 13 -5.40 -0.56 19.49
CA PHE A 13 -4.72 0.72 19.31
C PHE A 13 -4.83 1.19 17.86
N PHE A 14 -4.52 0.32 16.89
CA PHE A 14 -4.65 0.61 15.47
C PHE A 14 -6.08 1.06 15.13
N THR A 15 -7.11 0.33 15.58
CA THR A 15 -8.51 0.70 15.25
C THR A 15 -8.92 2.05 15.82
N GLU A 16 -8.44 2.40 17.02
CA GLU A 16 -8.80 3.64 17.71
C GLU A 16 -8.03 4.85 17.17
N SER A 17 -6.79 4.65 16.72
CA SER A 17 -5.88 5.72 16.31
C SER A 17 -5.80 5.90 14.79
N TYR A 18 -6.19 4.89 14.00
CA TYR A 18 -6.01 4.91 12.54
C TYR A 18 -6.86 5.97 11.85
N CYS A 19 -6.19 6.85 11.13
CA CYS A 19 -6.74 7.81 10.21
C CYS A 19 -6.69 7.22 8.79
N PRO A 20 -7.85 7.05 8.12
CA PRO A 20 -7.90 6.50 6.77
C PRO A 20 -7.17 7.36 5.74
N VAL A 21 -6.35 6.71 4.92
CA VAL A 21 -5.74 7.33 3.74
C VAL A 21 -6.75 7.34 2.61
N ASP A 22 -6.85 8.46 1.89
CA ASP A 22 -7.69 8.61 0.71
C ASP A 22 -6.84 8.56 -0.57
N TYR A 23 -7.39 8.05 -1.67
CA TYR A 23 -6.66 7.97 -2.95
C TYR A 23 -6.14 9.34 -3.41
N THR A 24 -6.86 10.42 -3.13
CA THR A 24 -6.44 11.78 -3.46
C THR A 24 -5.12 12.19 -2.81
N MET A 25 -4.71 11.55 -1.71
CA MET A 25 -3.44 11.82 -1.04
C MET A 25 -2.24 11.25 -1.81
N VAL A 26 -2.41 10.10 -2.47
CA VAL A 26 -1.34 9.41 -3.24
C VAL A 26 -1.48 9.61 -4.76
N LYS A 27 -2.53 10.29 -5.20
CA LYS A 27 -2.91 10.40 -6.61
C LYS A 27 -1.78 10.94 -7.48
N GLU A 28 -1.12 12.02 -7.04
CA GLU A 28 -0.05 12.66 -7.81
C GLU A 28 1.15 11.71 -8.00
N GLU A 29 1.54 10.97 -6.96
CA GLU A 29 2.62 9.97 -7.03
C GLU A 29 2.23 8.78 -7.90
N PHE A 30 1.01 8.27 -7.75
CA PHE A 30 0.49 7.17 -8.57
C PHE A 30 0.48 7.54 -10.06
N GLU A 31 0.03 8.75 -10.41
CA GLU A 31 0.06 9.24 -11.78
C GLU A 31 1.49 9.42 -12.30
N GLN A 32 2.44 9.85 -11.45
CA GLN A 32 3.85 9.95 -11.81
C GLN A 32 4.48 8.58 -12.10
N ILE A 33 4.23 7.58 -11.26
CA ILE A 33 4.68 6.19 -11.50
C ILE A 33 4.05 5.66 -12.81
N ALA A 34 2.75 5.90 -13.00
CA ALA A 34 2.04 5.49 -14.21
C ALA A 34 2.50 6.24 -15.47
N SER A 35 3.12 7.42 -15.34
CA SER A 35 3.53 8.24 -16.49
C SER A 35 4.58 7.57 -17.40
N VAL A 36 5.28 6.56 -16.88
CA VAL A 36 6.20 5.71 -17.66
C VAL A 36 5.45 4.91 -18.74
N GLY A 37 4.13 4.76 -18.62
CA GLY A 37 3.28 4.13 -19.63
C GLY A 37 3.40 2.62 -19.62
N ASN A 38 3.45 1.98 -20.80
CA ASN A 38 3.43 0.51 -20.89
C ASN A 38 4.62 -0.19 -20.20
N ASP A 39 5.71 0.53 -19.91
CA ASP A 39 6.89 -0.04 -19.24
C ASP A 39 6.62 -0.41 -17.77
N ILE A 40 5.49 0.05 -17.19
CA ILE A 40 5.05 -0.43 -15.87
C ILE A 40 4.56 -1.89 -15.91
N PHE A 41 4.33 -2.45 -17.10
CA PHE A 41 3.89 -3.83 -17.28
C PHE A 41 5.02 -4.75 -17.75
N THR A 42 5.01 -5.97 -17.22
CA THR A 42 5.92 -7.05 -17.58
C THR A 42 5.62 -7.58 -18.97
N GLY A 43 6.69 -7.94 -19.69
CA GLY A 43 6.59 -8.50 -21.04
C GLY A 43 6.20 -7.47 -22.10
N SER A 44 5.85 -7.94 -23.29
CA SER A 44 5.37 -7.07 -24.38
C SER A 44 3.86 -6.75 -24.25
N TYR A 45 3.32 -6.76 -23.03
CA TYR A 45 1.90 -6.51 -22.80
C TYR A 45 1.65 -5.01 -22.83
N GLU A 46 0.72 -4.60 -23.69
CA GLU A 46 0.24 -3.23 -23.73
C GLU A 46 -1.02 -3.11 -22.87
N ALA A 47 -1.16 -1.99 -22.18
CA ALA A 47 -2.29 -1.66 -21.31
C ALA A 47 -3.66 -1.88 -21.97
N ARG A 48 -3.77 -1.66 -23.29
CA ARG A 48 -4.99 -1.90 -24.07
C ARG A 48 -5.50 -3.35 -24.06
N ASN A 49 -4.63 -4.32 -23.73
CA ASN A 49 -4.98 -5.74 -23.62
C ASN A 49 -5.28 -6.16 -22.18
N LEU A 50 -5.11 -5.24 -21.23
CA LEU A 50 -5.34 -5.47 -19.80
C LEU A 50 -6.73 -4.95 -19.42
N ASN A 51 -7.24 -5.49 -18.33
CA ASN A 51 -8.49 -5.07 -17.72
C ASN A 51 -8.30 -4.86 -16.22
N ARG A 52 -9.29 -4.26 -15.59
CA ARG A 52 -9.30 -3.97 -14.14
C ARG A 52 -9.01 -5.20 -13.27
N GLU A 53 -9.36 -6.40 -13.74
CA GLU A 53 -9.18 -7.65 -12.98
C GLU A 53 -7.78 -8.23 -13.09
N ASN A 54 -7.03 -7.93 -14.16
CA ASN A 54 -5.77 -8.59 -14.45
C ASN A 54 -4.54 -7.67 -14.51
N PHE A 55 -4.69 -6.35 -14.66
CA PHE A 55 -3.55 -5.45 -14.88
C PHE A 55 -2.50 -5.53 -13.76
N ILE A 56 -2.93 -5.68 -12.50
CA ILE A 56 -2.04 -5.82 -11.33
C ILE A 56 -1.11 -7.02 -11.48
N LEU A 57 -1.60 -8.15 -12.03
CA LEU A 57 -0.80 -9.36 -12.22
C LEU A 57 0.34 -9.16 -13.22
N TYR A 58 0.22 -8.14 -14.08
CA TYR A 58 1.21 -7.83 -15.09
C TYR A 58 2.09 -6.65 -14.70
N LEU A 59 1.89 -5.99 -13.56
CA LEU A 59 2.82 -4.94 -13.11
C LEU A 59 4.24 -5.50 -12.94
N THR A 60 5.24 -4.71 -13.31
CA THR A 60 6.64 -5.01 -12.99
C THR A 60 6.83 -4.99 -11.49
N SER A 61 7.77 -5.78 -10.98
CA SER A 61 8.11 -5.75 -9.55
C SER A 61 8.56 -4.36 -9.11
N GLU A 62 9.24 -3.63 -9.99
CA GLU A 62 9.65 -2.24 -9.75
C GLU A 62 8.43 -1.32 -9.59
N ALA A 63 7.53 -1.28 -10.57
CA ALA A 63 6.33 -0.43 -10.49
C ALA A 63 5.44 -0.81 -9.30
N TYR A 64 5.26 -2.11 -9.04
CA TYR A 64 4.48 -2.56 -7.88
C TYR A 64 5.11 -2.08 -6.56
N CYS A 65 6.43 -2.18 -6.41
CA CYS A 65 7.14 -1.67 -5.23
C CYS A 65 7.02 -0.15 -5.10
N ASP A 66 7.07 0.60 -6.21
CA ASP A 66 6.90 2.06 -6.18
C ASP A 66 5.48 2.44 -5.70
N PHE A 67 4.44 1.76 -6.18
CA PHE A 67 3.07 1.98 -5.71
C PHE A 67 2.89 1.59 -4.23
N GLU A 68 3.47 0.46 -3.82
CA GLU A 68 3.45 0.01 -2.43
C GLU A 68 4.12 1.02 -1.49
N ALA A 69 5.25 1.59 -1.91
CA ALA A 69 5.97 2.63 -1.18
C ALA A 69 5.13 3.90 -1.05
N ALA A 70 4.50 4.38 -2.12
CA ALA A 70 3.65 5.57 -2.08
C ALA A 70 2.47 5.43 -1.09
N VAL A 71 1.84 4.24 -1.03
CA VAL A 71 0.79 3.98 -0.03
C VAL A 71 1.36 3.94 1.39
N GLN A 72 2.53 3.33 1.56
CA GLN A 72 3.17 3.24 2.87
C GLN A 72 3.53 4.63 3.39
N GLU A 73 4.17 5.46 2.58
CA GLU A 73 4.56 6.83 2.94
C GLU A 73 3.33 7.65 3.34
N ALA A 74 2.23 7.58 2.59
CA ALA A 74 0.99 8.27 2.95
C ALA A 74 0.35 7.73 4.25
N MET A 75 0.40 6.41 4.49
CA MET A 75 -0.06 5.82 5.74
C MET A 75 0.78 6.29 6.92
N ASP A 76 2.10 6.33 6.76
CA ASP A 76 3.08 6.68 7.76
C ASP A 76 3.03 8.16 8.12
N ASP A 77 2.97 9.04 7.12
CA ASP A 77 2.86 10.49 7.32
C ASP A 77 1.54 10.88 8.01
N LEU A 78 0.45 10.18 7.69
CA LEU A 78 -0.85 10.44 8.29
C LEU A 78 -0.98 9.81 9.68
N ASN A 79 -0.29 8.70 9.94
CA ASN A 79 -0.38 7.92 11.17
C ASN A 79 0.99 7.69 11.83
N PRO A 80 1.75 8.75 12.19
CA PRO A 80 3.10 8.60 12.72
C PRO A 80 3.13 7.82 14.04
N GLU A 81 2.09 7.94 14.88
CA GLU A 81 1.99 7.16 16.13
C GLU A 81 1.81 5.65 15.88
N ILE A 82 1.17 5.28 14.76
CA ILE A 82 1.04 3.87 14.37
C ILE A 82 2.36 3.37 13.82
N LEU A 83 3.06 4.16 13.00
CA LEU A 83 4.41 3.81 12.53
C LEU A 83 5.35 3.57 13.70
N ASP A 84 5.40 4.50 14.67
CA ASP A 84 6.24 4.36 15.87
C ASP A 84 5.93 3.05 16.62
N ALA A 85 4.64 2.71 16.76
CA ALA A 85 4.22 1.45 17.39
C ALA A 85 4.61 0.22 16.55
N VAL A 86 4.48 0.27 15.23
CA VAL A 86 4.89 -0.83 14.33
C VAL A 86 6.39 -1.06 14.43
N MET A 87 7.21 0.00 14.37
CA MET A 87 8.66 -0.08 14.53
C MET A 87 9.04 -0.65 15.90
N ASP A 88 8.44 -0.15 16.99
CA ASP A 88 8.73 -0.63 18.35
C ASP A 88 8.40 -2.12 18.51
N VAL A 89 7.24 -2.56 18.00
CA VAL A 89 6.81 -3.96 18.09
C VAL A 89 7.70 -4.89 17.26
N THR A 90 8.00 -4.51 16.02
CA THR A 90 8.82 -5.32 15.09
C THR A 90 10.28 -5.43 15.51
N GLU A 91 10.86 -4.37 16.10
CA GLU A 91 12.24 -4.39 16.57
C GLU A 91 12.41 -5.13 17.91
N ASN A 92 11.43 -5.03 18.82
CA ASN A 92 11.56 -5.55 20.18
C ASN A 92 10.89 -6.91 20.41
N THR A 93 10.07 -7.40 19.47
CA THR A 93 9.33 -8.65 19.61
C THR A 93 9.64 -9.62 18.47
N PRO A 94 10.05 -10.88 18.76
CA PRO A 94 10.33 -11.87 17.72
C PRO A 94 9.15 -12.16 16.77
N ASP A 95 7.92 -12.04 17.27
CA ASP A 95 6.67 -12.24 16.51
C ASP A 95 6.04 -10.88 16.13
N GLY A 96 6.85 -9.83 16.02
CA GLY A 96 6.37 -8.46 15.82
C GLY A 96 5.57 -8.29 14.53
N ASP A 97 5.98 -8.93 13.44
CA ASP A 97 5.24 -8.90 12.17
C ASP A 97 3.85 -9.53 12.28
N GLU A 98 3.68 -10.57 13.11
CA GLU A 98 2.38 -11.19 13.37
C GLU A 98 1.48 -10.29 14.22
N ILE A 99 2.08 -9.54 15.15
CA ILE A 99 1.37 -8.56 15.98
C ILE A 99 0.92 -7.37 15.13
N THR A 100 1.77 -6.87 14.22
CA THR A 100 1.47 -5.71 13.37
C THR A 100 0.77 -6.07 12.05
N GLU A 101 0.36 -7.33 11.88
CA GLU A 101 -0.26 -7.84 10.65
C GLU A 101 -1.38 -6.94 10.12
N LYS A 102 -2.18 -6.36 11.02
CA LYS A 102 -3.29 -5.47 10.67
C LYS A 102 -2.86 -4.21 9.93
N TYR A 103 -1.70 -3.65 10.28
CA TYR A 103 -1.13 -2.51 9.55
C TYR A 103 -0.79 -2.94 8.11
N TRP A 104 -0.09 -4.06 7.96
CA TRP A 104 0.31 -4.59 6.66
C TRP A 104 -0.89 -5.03 5.80
N ASP A 105 -1.93 -5.61 6.40
CA ASP A 105 -3.19 -5.96 5.72
C ASP A 105 -3.93 -4.71 5.25
N THR A 106 -3.91 -3.63 6.04
CA THR A 106 -4.53 -2.36 5.67
C THR A 106 -3.80 -1.74 4.48
N GLN A 107 -2.47 -1.70 4.51
CA GLN A 107 -1.65 -1.23 3.38
C GLN A 107 -1.93 -2.01 2.10
N ARG A 108 -1.92 -3.35 2.16
CA ARG A 108 -2.22 -4.21 1.00
C ARG A 108 -3.63 -3.97 0.45
N THR A 109 -4.60 -3.76 1.32
CA THR A 109 -5.98 -3.48 0.93
C THR A 109 -6.07 -2.13 0.20
N LEU A 110 -5.49 -1.08 0.78
CA LEU A 110 -5.44 0.26 0.19
C LEU A 110 -4.70 0.26 -1.14
N LEU A 111 -3.54 -0.38 -1.22
CA LEU A 111 -2.77 -0.50 -2.46
C LEU A 111 -3.61 -1.08 -3.58
N LYS A 112 -4.33 -2.17 -3.31
CA LYS A 112 -5.23 -2.76 -4.30
C LYS A 112 -6.34 -1.80 -4.72
N GLU A 113 -7.02 -1.18 -3.75
CA GLU A 113 -8.12 -0.23 -4.04
C GLU A 113 -7.64 0.98 -4.84
N PHE A 114 -6.46 1.53 -4.52
CA PHE A 114 -5.88 2.68 -5.19
C PHE A 114 -5.35 2.33 -6.57
N LEU A 115 -4.74 1.14 -6.76
CA LEU A 115 -4.38 0.64 -8.08
C LEU A 115 -5.61 0.47 -8.96
N GLU A 116 -6.71 -0.05 -8.41
CA GLU A 116 -7.98 -0.18 -9.15
C GLU A 116 -8.55 1.19 -9.55
N GLN A 117 -8.47 2.20 -8.68
CA GLN A 117 -8.87 3.58 -9.02
C GLN A 117 -7.95 4.20 -10.08
N LEU A 118 -6.63 4.02 -9.96
CA LEU A 118 -5.66 4.43 -10.98
C LEU A 118 -5.96 3.77 -12.33
N TYR A 119 -6.35 2.49 -12.32
CA TYR A 119 -6.75 1.82 -13.54
C TYR A 119 -7.95 2.52 -14.18
N ASP A 120 -9.00 2.76 -13.40
CA ASP A 120 -10.24 3.35 -13.88
C ASP A 120 -10.01 4.79 -14.40
N GLU A 121 -9.20 5.59 -13.71
CA GLU A 121 -8.94 7.00 -14.05
C GLU A 121 -7.88 7.22 -15.13
N VAL A 122 -6.82 6.41 -15.16
CA VAL A 122 -5.61 6.67 -15.96
C VAL A 122 -5.34 5.56 -16.95
N ILE A 123 -5.12 4.32 -16.49
CA ILE A 123 -4.63 3.22 -17.34
C ILE A 123 -5.68 2.85 -18.39
N SER A 124 -6.97 2.89 -18.05
CA SER A 124 -8.09 2.60 -18.96
C SER A 124 -8.14 3.55 -20.17
N THR A 125 -7.49 4.72 -20.07
CA THR A 125 -7.45 5.74 -21.13
C THR A 125 -6.29 5.55 -22.10
N TRP A 126 -5.31 4.70 -21.77
CA TRP A 126 -4.14 4.44 -22.60
C TRP A 126 -4.56 3.67 -23.87
N ARG A 127 -4.09 4.14 -25.04
CA ARG A 127 -4.47 3.61 -26.37
C ARG A 127 -3.34 2.85 -27.05
#